data_AF-A0A9E5DDS5-F1
#
_entry.id   AF-A0A9E5DDS5-F1
#
_cell.length_a   1.000
_cell.length_b   1.000
_cell.length_c   1.000
_cell.angle_alpha   90.00
_cell.angle_beta   90.00
_cell.angle_gamma   90.00
#
_symmetry.space_group_name_H-M   'P 1'
#
loop_
_entity.id
_entity.type
_entity.pdbx_description
1 polymer ?
#
loop_
_entity_poly.entity_id
_entity_poly.type
_entity_poly.pdbx_seq_one_letter_code
_entity_poly.pdbx_strand_id
1 'polypeptide(L)'
;MNKRILKILKRSRSIVISSSGFSFRTFYALYYGFLFITNDKKLLDELTSSTVVNFIIEDKKSEKRYITGKGRVEILGSPLNYKIERGILLFKVPEYTLLLNDYNSIIVRIVPEKDLQFYDLTEGYRVITDSVDIDSLKEDINPIKKYFYALRPWSLQMSVADIVLGALISPYFNILKLILSAIAVVLLQAGANLLNSFFDFRSGIDKPINVPPSGSRALVDNLIPLRYYMLYVFLVMSAGIFLGAYLILLYPKVLIIGALGIVAALTYSIPKYGLKWLALGDLAVFLIWGPGIVLGSYILQGGSLTSPGPVFLSIGLGLIVTAVLHSNNWRDIKSDASQGVKTIAYFLGQKGSMIYYLALIWFSFIFIGISVIYDARLLPLLGSFLTIPWAIKLTKIALDEKNWKRMILDALTAQFQSLHMYFSLIFLIGYIIALHLIFH
;
A
#
# COMPACT_ATOMS: atom_id res chain seq x y z
N MET A 1 -28.21 21.97 -8.26
CA MET A 1 -27.87 20.82 -9.12
C MET A 1 -28.65 19.55 -8.77
N ASN A 2 -29.08 18.81 -9.79
CA ASN A 2 -29.95 17.66 -9.83
C ASN A 2 -29.18 16.46 -9.31
N LYS A 3 -29.79 15.72 -8.37
CA LYS A 3 -29.16 14.56 -7.73
C LYS A 3 -28.69 13.52 -8.75
N ARG A 4 -29.37 13.37 -9.90
CA ARG A 4 -28.99 12.44 -10.98
C ARG A 4 -27.67 12.86 -11.63
N ILE A 5 -27.53 14.13 -12.00
CA ILE A 5 -26.32 14.71 -12.60
C ILE A 5 -25.14 14.57 -11.63
N LEU A 6 -25.30 15.03 -10.38
CA LEU A 6 -24.25 14.94 -9.37
C LEU A 6 -23.80 13.50 -9.11
N LYS A 7 -24.72 12.53 -9.12
CA LYS A 7 -24.40 11.10 -8.92
C LYS A 7 -23.55 10.55 -10.06
N ILE A 8 -23.81 10.97 -11.30
CA ILE A 8 -22.99 10.58 -12.46
C ILE A 8 -21.61 11.23 -12.33
N LEU A 9 -21.52 12.53 -12.07
CA LEU A 9 -20.24 13.24 -11.91
C LEU A 9 -19.36 12.67 -10.80
N LYS A 10 -19.95 12.26 -9.67
CA LYS A 10 -19.22 11.62 -8.56
C LYS A 10 -18.75 10.20 -8.90
N ARG A 11 -19.56 9.43 -9.64
CA ARG A 11 -19.22 8.05 -10.04
C ARG A 11 -18.19 8.01 -11.17
N SER A 12 -18.32 8.88 -12.15
CA SER A 12 -17.44 8.93 -13.31
C SER A 12 -16.05 9.41 -12.89
N ARG A 13 -15.04 8.86 -13.57
CA ARG A 13 -13.63 9.18 -13.32
C ARG A 13 -12.95 9.78 -14.53
N SER A 14 -13.53 9.66 -15.73
CA SER A 14 -12.95 10.19 -16.96
C SER A 14 -13.81 11.29 -17.54
N ILE A 15 -13.15 12.29 -18.10
CA ILE A 15 -13.73 13.41 -18.81
C ILE A 15 -13.03 13.51 -20.17
N VAL A 16 -13.80 13.76 -21.22
CA VAL A 16 -13.28 14.12 -22.54
C VAL A 16 -13.38 15.63 -22.64
N ILE A 17 -12.25 16.28 -22.88
CA ILE A 17 -12.15 17.74 -23.02
C ILE A 17 -11.88 18.03 -24.49
N SER A 18 -12.61 18.98 -25.07
CA SER A 18 -12.49 19.34 -26.49
C SER A 18 -12.35 20.85 -26.67
N SER A 19 -11.31 21.25 -27.43
CA SER A 19 -11.03 22.64 -27.81
C SER A 19 -10.45 22.72 -29.21
N SER A 20 -10.90 23.68 -30.03
CA SER A 20 -10.35 24.01 -31.37
C SER A 20 -9.95 22.82 -32.27
N GLY A 21 -10.75 21.73 -32.26
CA GLY A 21 -10.51 20.53 -33.08
C GLY A 21 -9.64 19.45 -32.42
N PHE A 22 -9.15 19.68 -31.20
CA PHE A 22 -8.48 18.69 -30.37
C PHE A 22 -9.46 18.09 -29.35
N SER A 23 -9.37 16.79 -29.11
CA SER A 23 -10.08 16.12 -28.02
C SER A 23 -9.12 15.22 -27.24
N PHE A 24 -9.22 15.28 -25.92
CA PHE A 24 -8.38 14.49 -25.03
C PHE A 24 -9.20 13.90 -23.90
N ARG A 25 -9.00 12.59 -23.65
CA ARG A 25 -9.61 11.88 -22.54
C ARG A 25 -8.63 11.83 -21.39
N THR A 26 -9.08 12.29 -20.23
CA THR A 26 -8.29 12.28 -18.99
C THR A 26 -9.12 11.79 -17.83
N PHE A 27 -8.47 11.45 -16.72
CA PHE A 27 -9.17 11.21 -15.47
C PHE A 27 -9.34 12.52 -14.69
N TYR A 28 -10.39 12.63 -13.88
CA TYR A 28 -10.68 13.84 -13.10
C TYR A 28 -11.23 13.53 -11.72
N ALA A 29 -11.15 14.53 -10.85
CA ALA A 29 -11.82 14.58 -9.58
C ALA A 29 -12.62 15.87 -9.42
N LEU A 30 -13.48 15.93 -8.41
CA LEU A 30 -14.39 17.06 -8.17
C LEU A 30 -13.85 17.93 -7.04
N TYR A 31 -13.38 19.12 -7.38
CA TYR A 31 -13.00 20.13 -6.39
C TYR A 31 -13.15 21.53 -6.96
N TYR A 32 -14.31 22.15 -6.67
CA TYR A 32 -14.73 23.43 -7.24
C TYR A 32 -14.70 23.44 -8.78
N GLY A 33 -14.89 22.27 -9.41
CA GLY A 33 -14.74 22.05 -10.85
C GLY A 33 -14.23 20.63 -11.15
N PHE A 34 -13.89 20.37 -12.41
CA PHE A 34 -13.23 19.14 -12.86
C PHE A 34 -11.73 19.30 -12.79
N LEU A 35 -11.15 18.74 -11.74
CA LEU A 35 -9.73 18.79 -11.43
C LEU A 35 -9.02 17.62 -12.09
N PHE A 36 -7.93 17.85 -12.81
CA PHE A 36 -7.07 16.80 -13.37
C PHE A 36 -5.60 17.23 -13.37
N ILE A 37 -4.71 16.30 -13.70
CA ILE A 37 -3.27 16.53 -13.79
C ILE A 37 -2.76 16.11 -15.16
N THR A 38 -1.80 16.85 -15.70
CA THR A 38 -1.13 16.53 -16.97
C THR A 38 0.31 17.03 -16.95
N ASN A 39 1.20 16.33 -17.65
CA ASN A 39 2.53 16.81 -18.02
C ASN A 39 2.68 16.97 -19.56
N ASP A 40 1.59 16.82 -20.31
CA ASP A 40 1.57 16.99 -21.76
C ASP A 40 1.56 18.48 -22.11
N LYS A 41 2.68 18.94 -22.69
CA LYS A 41 2.85 20.33 -23.14
C LYS A 41 1.86 20.72 -24.24
N LYS A 42 1.57 19.83 -25.19
CA LYS A 42 0.66 20.13 -26.29
C LYS A 42 -0.76 20.35 -25.77
N LEU A 43 -1.18 19.54 -24.80
CA LEU A 43 -2.46 19.74 -24.12
C LEU A 43 -2.48 21.08 -23.36
N LEU A 44 -1.40 21.42 -22.65
CA LEU A 44 -1.31 22.68 -21.91
C LEU A 44 -1.35 23.90 -22.83
N ASP A 45 -0.64 23.87 -23.96
CA ASP A 45 -0.64 24.95 -24.95
C ASP A 45 -2.06 25.17 -25.52
N GLU A 46 -2.74 24.07 -25.86
CA GLU A 46 -4.12 24.11 -26.34
C GLU A 46 -5.07 24.69 -25.29
N LEU A 47 -4.98 24.21 -24.05
CA LEU A 47 -5.78 24.69 -22.92
C LEU A 47 -5.49 26.15 -22.55
N THR A 48 -4.28 26.64 -22.83
CA THR A 48 -3.91 28.05 -22.60
C THR A 48 -4.41 28.95 -23.73
N SER A 49 -4.47 28.43 -24.96
CA SER A 49 -5.00 29.16 -26.12
C SER A 49 -6.51 29.40 -26.06
N SER A 50 -7.23 28.55 -25.33
CA SER A 50 -8.69 28.56 -25.24
C SER A 50 -9.13 28.83 -23.81
N THR A 51 -9.75 29.98 -23.56
CA THR A 51 -10.29 30.33 -22.22
C THR A 51 -11.43 29.43 -21.79
N VAL A 52 -12.15 28.83 -22.73
CA VAL A 52 -13.33 27.98 -22.51
C VAL A 52 -13.23 26.73 -23.36
N VAL A 53 -13.47 25.57 -22.75
CA VAL A 53 -13.46 24.27 -23.40
C VAL A 53 -14.82 23.58 -23.28
N ASN A 54 -15.16 22.75 -24.26
CA ASN A 54 -16.28 21.83 -24.14
C ASN A 54 -15.80 20.57 -23.42
N PHE A 55 -16.68 19.95 -22.64
CA PHE A 55 -16.37 18.66 -22.03
C PHE A 55 -17.55 17.70 -22.11
N ILE A 56 -17.23 16.41 -22.13
CA ILE A 56 -18.19 15.30 -22.11
C ILE A 56 -17.78 14.33 -21.00
N ILE A 57 -18.72 13.95 -20.16
CA ILE A 57 -18.55 12.96 -19.10
C ILE A 57 -19.58 11.85 -19.33
N GLU A 58 -19.09 10.69 -19.73
CA GLU A 58 -19.90 9.49 -19.91
C GLU A 58 -20.35 8.94 -18.55
N ASP A 59 -21.56 8.39 -18.51
CA ASP A 59 -22.00 7.59 -17.38
C ASP A 59 -21.35 6.20 -17.43
N LYS A 60 -20.53 5.89 -16.42
CA LYS A 60 -19.97 4.53 -16.23
C LYS A 60 -20.99 3.38 -16.23
N LYS A 61 -22.28 3.63 -15.96
CA LYS A 61 -23.31 2.58 -15.97
C LYS A 61 -24.01 2.41 -17.32
N SER A 62 -23.81 3.34 -18.26
CA SER A 62 -24.51 3.31 -19.55
C SER A 62 -23.83 4.21 -20.54
N GLU A 63 -23.36 3.64 -21.65
CA GLU A 63 -22.82 4.38 -22.80
C GLU A 63 -23.86 5.28 -23.46
N LYS A 64 -25.15 5.04 -23.18
CA LYS A 64 -26.28 5.83 -23.67
C LYS A 64 -26.55 7.09 -22.84
N ARG A 65 -25.76 7.37 -21.80
CA ARG A 65 -25.96 8.51 -20.91
C ARG A 65 -24.68 9.31 -20.77
N TYR A 66 -24.76 10.62 -20.96
CA TYR A 66 -23.60 11.50 -20.81
C TYR A 66 -24.01 12.90 -20.37
N ILE A 67 -23.06 13.60 -19.74
CA ILE A 67 -23.17 15.00 -19.35
C ILE A 67 -22.23 15.79 -20.25
N THR A 68 -22.70 16.92 -20.76
CA THR A 68 -21.89 17.88 -21.51
C THR A 68 -22.04 19.28 -20.96
N GLY A 69 -21.05 20.11 -21.22
CA GLY A 69 -21.07 21.52 -20.86
C GLY A 69 -19.85 22.26 -21.38
N LYS A 70 -19.82 23.55 -21.09
CA LYS A 70 -18.68 24.43 -21.31
C LYS A 70 -18.07 24.82 -19.98
N GLY A 71 -16.75 24.91 -19.91
CA GLY A 71 -16.06 25.31 -18.70
C GLY A 71 -14.83 26.13 -18.98
N ARG A 72 -14.59 27.10 -18.10
CA ARG A 72 -13.39 27.91 -18.07
C ARG A 72 -12.21 27.10 -17.57
N VAL A 73 -11.07 27.23 -18.23
CA VAL A 73 -9.82 26.59 -17.81
C VAL A 73 -9.12 27.44 -16.76
N GLU A 74 -8.74 26.82 -15.65
CA GLU A 74 -7.89 27.38 -14.60
C GLU A 74 -6.63 26.52 -14.47
N ILE A 75 -5.47 27.08 -14.84
CA ILE A 75 -4.18 26.44 -14.64
C ILE A 75 -3.73 26.78 -13.22
N LEU A 76 -3.82 25.81 -12.31
CA LEU A 76 -3.44 26.01 -10.91
C LEU A 76 -1.91 26.00 -10.76
N GLY A 77 -1.22 25.13 -11.51
CA GLY A 77 0.24 25.03 -11.47
C GLY A 77 0.72 23.74 -10.81
N SER A 78 1.90 23.77 -10.20
CA SER A 78 2.55 22.56 -9.68
C SER A 78 1.71 21.87 -8.59
N PRO A 79 1.48 20.53 -8.67
CA PRO A 79 0.79 19.75 -7.65
C PRO A 79 1.39 19.89 -6.25
N LEU A 80 2.63 20.33 -6.13
CA LEU A 80 3.32 20.53 -4.85
C LEU A 80 2.65 21.59 -3.98
N ASN A 81 2.07 22.60 -4.60
CA ASN A 81 1.48 23.76 -3.91
C ASN A 81 0.00 23.53 -3.52
N TYR A 82 -0.67 22.56 -4.15
CA TYR A 82 -2.12 22.35 -4.02
C TYR A 82 -2.43 21.03 -3.29
N LYS A 83 -2.25 21.05 -1.96
CA LYS A 83 -2.32 19.84 -1.11
C LYS A 83 -3.70 19.16 -1.15
N ILE A 84 -4.78 19.94 -1.09
CA ILE A 84 -6.14 19.40 -1.01
C ILE A 84 -6.55 18.81 -2.37
N GLU A 85 -6.35 19.55 -3.44
CA GLU A 85 -6.56 19.13 -4.83
C GLU A 85 -5.84 17.82 -5.13
N ARG A 86 -4.55 17.77 -4.77
CA ARG A 86 -3.71 16.58 -4.92
C ARG A 86 -4.29 15.39 -4.17
N GLY A 87 -4.70 15.60 -2.92
CA GLY A 87 -5.32 14.56 -2.11
C GLY A 87 -6.61 14.01 -2.74
N ILE A 88 -7.48 14.90 -3.25
CA ILE A 88 -8.73 14.52 -3.89
C ILE A 88 -8.48 13.74 -5.19
N LEU A 89 -7.52 14.19 -6.01
CA LEU A 89 -7.09 13.47 -7.21
C LEU A 89 -6.62 12.06 -6.85
N LEU A 90 -5.74 11.92 -5.87
CA LEU A 90 -5.21 10.62 -5.43
C LEU A 90 -6.32 9.64 -5.04
N PHE A 91 -7.32 10.10 -4.27
CA PHE A 91 -8.38 9.20 -3.80
C PHE A 91 -9.40 8.83 -4.84
N LYS A 92 -9.67 9.72 -5.79
CA LYS A 92 -10.63 9.48 -6.87
C LYS A 92 -9.98 8.75 -8.05
N VAL A 93 -8.72 9.07 -8.33
CA VAL A 93 -7.90 8.59 -9.44
C VAL A 93 -6.50 8.19 -8.93
N PRO A 94 -6.36 7.03 -8.26
CA PRO A 94 -5.07 6.55 -7.76
C PRO A 94 -3.99 6.40 -8.83
N GLU A 95 -4.38 6.25 -10.09
CA GLU A 95 -3.51 6.17 -11.26
C GLU A 95 -2.62 7.41 -11.40
N TYR A 96 -3.05 8.55 -10.86
CA TYR A 96 -2.28 9.81 -10.86
C TYR A 96 -1.17 9.88 -9.82
N THR A 97 -1.03 8.89 -8.93
CA THR A 97 0.04 8.86 -7.93
C THR A 97 1.43 9.08 -8.56
N LEU A 98 1.67 8.54 -9.76
CA LEU A 98 2.94 8.69 -10.48
C LEU A 98 3.17 10.14 -10.96
N LEU A 99 2.14 10.79 -11.50
CA LEU A 99 2.21 12.18 -11.98
C LEU A 99 2.31 13.18 -10.82
N LEU A 100 1.74 12.85 -9.66
CA LEU A 100 1.88 13.67 -8.44
C LEU A 100 3.33 13.75 -7.93
N ASN A 101 4.17 12.80 -8.34
CA ASN A 101 5.59 12.74 -8.01
C ASN A 101 6.48 13.26 -9.17
N ASP A 102 5.91 13.83 -10.24
CA ASP A 102 6.63 14.44 -11.36
C ASP A 102 6.65 15.97 -11.24
N TYR A 103 7.84 16.57 -11.32
CA TYR A 103 8.05 18.02 -11.24
C TYR A 103 7.44 18.80 -12.42
N ASN A 104 7.25 18.14 -13.56
CA ASN A 104 6.71 18.77 -14.77
C ASN A 104 5.20 18.68 -14.88
N SER A 105 4.54 17.97 -13.95
CA SER A 105 3.10 17.86 -13.95
C SER A 105 2.44 19.14 -13.44
N ILE A 106 1.28 19.47 -13.99
CA ILE A 106 0.49 20.65 -13.69
C ILE A 106 -0.94 20.22 -13.36
N ILE A 107 -1.50 20.80 -12.29
CA ILE A 107 -2.92 20.67 -11.97
C ILE A 107 -3.70 21.69 -12.79
N VAL A 108 -4.73 21.20 -13.46
CA VAL A 108 -5.68 22.01 -14.22
C VAL A 108 -7.08 21.76 -13.66
N ARG A 109 -7.87 22.82 -13.58
CA ARG A 109 -9.28 22.77 -13.18
C ARG A 109 -10.13 23.33 -14.30
N ILE A 110 -11.21 22.63 -14.64
CA ILE A 110 -12.26 23.16 -15.52
C ILE A 110 -13.43 23.56 -14.64
N VAL A 111 -13.75 24.85 -14.61
CA VAL A 111 -14.89 25.40 -13.88
C VAL A 111 -16.04 25.59 -14.86
N PRO A 112 -17.16 24.84 -14.74
CA PRO A 112 -18.28 24.98 -15.66
C PRO A 112 -18.83 26.42 -15.68
N GLU A 113 -19.07 26.99 -16.87
CA GLU A 113 -19.51 28.38 -17.00
C GLU A 113 -21.00 28.57 -16.67
N LYS A 114 -21.84 27.63 -17.14
CA LYS A 114 -23.30 27.60 -16.97
C LYS A 114 -23.82 26.16 -17.02
N ASP A 115 -25.14 26.01 -16.95
CA ASP A 115 -25.91 24.76 -16.89
C ASP A 115 -25.24 23.54 -17.55
N LEU A 116 -25.29 22.41 -16.85
CA LEU A 116 -24.92 21.12 -17.42
C LEU A 116 -26.10 20.53 -18.19
N GLN A 117 -25.81 19.94 -19.34
CA GLN A 117 -26.80 19.23 -20.13
C GLN A 117 -26.58 17.73 -19.97
N PHE A 118 -27.59 17.05 -19.46
CA PHE A 118 -27.61 15.59 -19.33
C PHE A 118 -28.44 14.98 -20.44
N TYR A 119 -27.82 14.05 -21.18
CA TYR A 119 -28.42 13.31 -22.27
C TYR A 119 -28.69 11.87 -21.83
N ASP A 120 -29.91 11.40 -22.08
CA ASP A 120 -30.29 10.00 -21.87
C ASP A 120 -30.88 9.42 -23.14
N LEU A 121 -30.16 8.53 -23.81
CA LEU A 121 -30.61 7.86 -25.03
C LEU A 121 -31.41 6.57 -24.74
N THR A 122 -31.68 6.24 -23.47
CA THR A 122 -32.47 5.05 -23.10
C THR A 122 -33.98 5.27 -23.06
N GLU A 123 -34.41 6.52 -22.83
CA GLU A 123 -35.83 6.90 -22.68
C GLU A 123 -36.32 7.78 -23.86
N GLY A 124 -35.74 7.60 -25.05
CA GLY A 124 -35.83 8.60 -26.14
C GLY A 124 -34.90 9.80 -25.85
N TYR A 125 -34.54 10.59 -26.86
CA TYR A 125 -33.58 11.69 -26.70
C TYR A 125 -34.09 12.75 -25.72
N ARG A 126 -33.77 12.58 -24.43
CA ARG A 126 -34.19 13.48 -23.36
C ARG A 126 -32.98 14.30 -22.90
N VAL A 127 -33.12 15.61 -22.97
CA VAL A 127 -32.12 16.56 -22.46
C VAL A 127 -32.65 17.16 -21.16
N ILE A 128 -31.88 17.02 -20.09
CA ILE A 128 -32.14 17.68 -18.81
C ILE A 128 -31.04 18.72 -18.62
N THR A 129 -31.43 19.99 -18.59
CA THR A 129 -30.53 21.11 -18.33
C THR A 129 -30.65 21.53 -16.87
N ASP A 130 -29.53 21.80 -16.21
CA ASP A 130 -29.56 22.21 -14.82
C ASP A 130 -28.36 23.06 -14.42
N SER A 131 -28.64 24.07 -13.61
CA SER A 131 -27.66 25.02 -13.10
C SER A 131 -26.55 24.38 -12.28
N VAL A 132 -25.34 24.87 -12.53
CA VAL A 132 -24.15 24.44 -11.79
C VAL A 132 -24.02 25.27 -10.53
N ASP A 133 -24.19 24.60 -9.41
CA ASP A 133 -23.74 25.09 -8.13
C ASP A 133 -22.30 24.59 -7.92
N ILE A 134 -21.31 25.49 -7.97
CA ILE A 134 -19.88 25.16 -7.87
C ILE A 134 -19.57 24.47 -6.54
N ASP A 135 -20.25 24.85 -5.45
CA ASP A 135 -20.07 24.21 -4.15
C ASP A 135 -20.56 22.75 -4.16
N SER A 136 -21.57 22.43 -4.97
CA SER A 136 -22.03 21.05 -5.15
C SER A 136 -21.02 20.15 -5.86
N LEU A 137 -20.05 20.73 -6.57
CA LEU A 137 -18.90 20.04 -7.19
C LEU A 137 -17.71 19.89 -6.23
N LYS A 138 -17.85 20.29 -4.96
CA LYS A 138 -16.87 19.95 -3.94
C LYS A 138 -17.09 18.51 -3.49
N GLU A 139 -16.12 17.65 -3.77
CA GLU A 139 -16.11 16.28 -3.26
C GLU A 139 -15.10 16.17 -2.11
N ASP A 140 -15.62 16.08 -0.89
CA ASP A 140 -14.79 15.70 0.24
C ASP A 140 -14.51 14.19 0.18
N ILE A 141 -13.28 13.82 0.52
CA ILE A 141 -12.90 12.43 0.64
C ILE A 141 -13.66 11.83 1.82
N ASN A 142 -14.35 10.71 1.57
CA ASN A 142 -15.05 9.95 2.61
C ASN A 142 -14.13 9.78 3.84
N PRO A 143 -14.53 10.24 5.03
CA PRO A 143 -13.71 10.16 6.23
C PRO A 143 -13.19 8.75 6.51
N ILE A 144 -14.02 7.73 6.37
CA ILE A 144 -13.64 6.33 6.59
C ILE A 144 -12.53 5.94 5.62
N LYS A 145 -12.66 6.33 4.34
CA LYS A 145 -11.67 6.01 3.31
C LYS A 145 -10.30 6.62 3.63
N LYS A 146 -10.24 7.88 4.06
CA LYS A 146 -8.94 8.51 4.37
C LYS A 146 -8.25 7.88 5.58
N TYR A 147 -8.98 7.54 6.64
CA TYR A 147 -8.41 6.84 7.80
C TYR A 147 -8.00 5.41 7.45
N PHE A 148 -8.82 4.69 6.67
CA PHE A 148 -8.49 3.35 6.21
C PHE A 148 -7.21 3.31 5.36
N TYR A 149 -7.05 4.22 4.39
CA TYR A 149 -5.81 4.32 3.62
C TYR A 149 -4.60 4.74 4.46
N ALA A 150 -4.81 5.51 5.55
CA ALA A 150 -3.75 5.87 6.47
C ALA A 150 -3.11 4.65 7.17
N LEU A 151 -3.88 3.56 7.38
CA LEU A 151 -3.38 2.30 7.94
C LEU A 151 -2.44 1.52 7.01
N ARG A 152 -2.36 1.90 5.72
CA ARG A 152 -1.64 1.18 4.66
C ARG A 152 -2.10 -0.28 4.51
N PRO A 153 -3.38 -0.54 4.19
CA PRO A 153 -3.98 -1.88 4.21
C PRO A 153 -3.28 -2.89 3.30
N TRP A 154 -2.69 -2.45 2.20
CA TRP A 154 -1.89 -3.29 1.29
C TRP A 154 -0.65 -3.91 1.95
N SER A 155 -0.15 -3.35 3.06
CA SER A 155 0.96 -3.92 3.83
C SER A 155 0.54 -4.96 4.86
N LEU A 156 -0.74 -5.00 5.24
CA LEU A 156 -1.25 -5.85 6.33
C LEU A 156 -1.44 -7.31 5.90
N GLN A 157 -1.65 -7.55 4.60
CA GLN A 157 -1.90 -8.89 4.06
C GLN A 157 -0.77 -9.89 4.37
N MET A 158 0.48 -9.44 4.42
CA MET A 158 1.64 -10.29 4.73
C MET A 158 1.55 -10.83 6.15
N SER A 159 1.32 -9.95 7.13
CA SER A 159 1.21 -10.34 8.53
C SER A 159 0.01 -11.26 8.77
N VAL A 160 -1.13 -11.02 8.10
CA VAL A 160 -2.28 -11.93 8.20
C VAL A 160 -1.94 -13.32 7.65
N ALA A 161 -1.23 -13.39 6.52
CA ALA A 161 -0.78 -14.67 5.96
C ALA A 161 0.15 -15.42 6.91
N ASP A 162 1.13 -14.73 7.53
CA ASP A 162 2.06 -15.33 8.49
C ASP A 162 1.36 -15.86 9.76
N ILE A 163 0.35 -15.13 10.25
CA ILE A 163 -0.47 -15.55 11.39
C ILE A 163 -1.27 -16.81 11.05
N VAL A 164 -1.94 -16.81 9.89
CA VAL A 164 -2.71 -17.97 9.41
C VAL A 164 -1.78 -19.17 9.23
N LEU A 165 -0.63 -18.97 8.58
CA LEU A 165 0.33 -20.05 8.35
C LEU A 165 0.87 -20.62 9.67
N GLY A 166 1.30 -19.78 10.60
CA GLY A 166 1.75 -20.22 11.93
C GLY A 166 0.66 -21.00 12.68
N ALA A 167 -0.61 -20.61 12.52
CA ALA A 167 -1.72 -21.33 13.12
C ALA A 167 -2.01 -22.68 12.45
N LEU A 168 -1.88 -22.77 11.13
CA LEU A 168 -2.16 -24.00 10.37
C LEU A 168 -1.08 -25.07 10.53
N ILE A 169 0.19 -24.68 10.76
CA ILE A 169 1.27 -25.64 11.01
C ILE A 169 1.29 -26.12 12.48
N SER A 170 0.48 -25.53 13.36
CA SER A 170 0.33 -25.96 14.74
C SER A 170 -0.41 -27.29 14.83
N PRO A 171 -0.03 -28.19 15.76
CA PRO A 171 -0.75 -29.44 15.99
C PRO A 171 -2.20 -29.22 16.48
N TYR A 172 -2.50 -28.04 17.01
CA TYR A 172 -3.83 -27.64 17.46
C TYR A 172 -4.29 -26.41 16.71
N PHE A 173 -5.60 -26.28 16.50
CA PHE A 173 -6.19 -25.12 15.85
C PHE A 173 -7.39 -24.60 16.66
N ASN A 174 -7.34 -23.32 17.01
CA ASN A 174 -8.43 -22.61 17.64
C ASN A 174 -8.68 -21.29 16.89
N ILE A 175 -9.88 -21.19 16.31
CA ILE A 175 -10.29 -20.03 15.50
C ILE A 175 -10.32 -18.73 16.30
N LEU A 176 -10.70 -18.78 17.59
CA LEU A 176 -10.73 -17.59 18.43
C LEU A 176 -9.31 -17.06 18.68
N LYS A 177 -8.35 -17.93 18.98
CA LYS A 177 -6.94 -17.55 19.12
C LYS A 177 -6.38 -16.96 17.82
N LEU A 178 -6.76 -17.53 16.67
CA LEU A 178 -6.36 -17.03 15.36
C LEU A 178 -6.91 -15.60 15.13
N ILE A 179 -8.21 -15.40 15.36
CA ILE A 179 -8.86 -14.09 15.15
C ILE A 179 -8.27 -13.03 16.10
N LEU A 180 -8.12 -13.35 17.39
CA LEU A 180 -7.59 -12.39 18.37
C LEU A 180 -6.14 -12.01 18.06
N SER A 181 -5.29 -12.98 17.71
CA SER A 181 -3.90 -12.69 17.32
C SER A 181 -3.82 -11.91 16.00
N ALA A 182 -4.66 -12.23 15.03
CA ALA A 182 -4.78 -11.48 13.78
C ALA A 182 -5.15 -10.02 14.04
N ILE A 183 -6.16 -9.75 14.87
CA ILE A 183 -6.55 -8.39 15.24
C ILE A 183 -5.40 -7.68 15.97
N ALA A 184 -4.74 -8.32 16.93
CA ALA A 184 -3.66 -7.70 17.70
C ALA A 184 -2.48 -7.29 16.80
N VAL A 185 -1.99 -8.19 15.97
CA VAL A 185 -0.85 -7.94 15.08
C VAL A 185 -1.21 -6.91 14.01
N VAL A 186 -2.43 -6.98 13.43
CA VAL A 186 -2.89 -5.98 12.45
C VAL A 186 -2.97 -4.59 13.08
N LEU A 187 -3.49 -4.46 14.30
CA LEU A 187 -3.55 -3.17 15.00
C LEU A 187 -2.15 -2.64 15.34
N LEU A 188 -1.24 -3.49 15.83
CA LEU A 188 0.14 -3.09 16.11
C LEU A 188 0.89 -2.66 14.85
N GLN A 189 0.79 -3.43 13.77
CA GLN A 189 1.40 -3.08 12.49
C GLN A 189 0.78 -1.80 11.91
N ALA A 190 -0.55 -1.66 11.95
CA ALA A 190 -1.20 -0.46 11.45
C ALA A 190 -0.83 0.77 12.30
N GLY A 191 -0.73 0.63 13.61
CA GLY A 191 -0.20 1.65 14.51
C GLY A 191 1.24 2.03 14.17
N ALA A 192 2.11 1.05 13.90
CA ALA A 192 3.49 1.29 13.48
C ALA A 192 3.56 2.00 12.12
N ASN A 193 2.70 1.65 11.17
CA ASN A 193 2.57 2.33 9.87
C ASN A 193 2.14 3.80 10.02
N LEU A 194 1.20 4.07 10.95
CA LEU A 194 0.75 5.42 11.25
C LEU A 194 1.88 6.24 11.91
N LEU A 195 2.57 5.67 12.91
CA LEU A 195 3.74 6.30 13.54
C LEU A 195 4.86 6.57 12.53
N ASN A 196 5.13 5.62 11.63
CA ASN A 196 6.12 5.79 10.57
C ASN A 196 5.78 6.99 9.68
N SER A 197 4.53 7.06 9.19
CA SER A 197 4.09 8.17 8.36
C SER A 197 4.13 9.52 9.11
N PHE A 198 3.84 9.52 10.42
CA PHE A 198 3.99 10.71 11.26
C PHE A 198 5.45 11.16 11.38
N PHE A 199 6.36 10.25 11.72
CA PHE A 199 7.77 10.59 11.90
C PHE A 199 8.47 10.95 10.59
N ASP A 200 8.15 10.26 9.49
CA ASP A 200 8.66 10.61 8.16
C ASP A 200 8.14 11.99 7.71
N PHE A 201 6.87 12.32 7.98
CA PHE A 201 6.31 13.67 7.76
C PHE A 201 7.02 14.74 8.60
N ARG A 202 7.20 14.49 9.91
CA ARG A 202 7.80 15.45 10.86
C ARG A 202 9.30 15.65 10.60
N SER A 203 9.98 14.63 10.07
CA SER A 203 11.41 14.68 9.71
C SER A 203 11.65 15.24 8.31
N GLY A 204 10.59 15.51 7.54
CA GLY A 204 10.72 16.01 6.17
C GLY A 204 11.19 14.97 5.15
N ILE A 205 11.12 13.68 5.50
CA ILE A 205 11.39 12.56 4.58
C ILE A 205 10.24 12.47 3.58
N ASP A 206 9.01 12.36 4.09
CA ASP A 206 7.80 12.33 3.28
C ASP A 206 7.44 13.77 2.83
N LYS A 207 7.73 14.07 1.57
CA LYS A 207 7.37 15.32 0.89
C LYS A 207 6.38 15.04 -0.23
N PRO A 208 5.57 16.03 -0.65
CA PRO A 208 4.61 15.86 -1.75
C PRO A 208 5.13 15.13 -2.99
N ILE A 209 6.39 15.35 -3.36
CA ILE A 209 7.02 14.77 -4.56
C ILE A 209 7.63 13.38 -4.31
N ASN A 210 7.94 13.04 -3.05
CA ASN A 210 8.77 11.89 -2.68
C ASN A 210 8.03 10.87 -1.80
N VAL A 211 6.71 10.96 -1.64
CA VAL A 211 5.97 9.86 -1.01
C VAL A 211 5.89 8.71 -2.01
N PRO A 212 6.42 7.52 -1.67
CA PRO A 212 6.34 6.36 -2.55
C PRO A 212 4.88 5.95 -2.78
N PRO A 213 4.54 5.28 -3.89
CA PRO A 213 3.16 4.83 -4.14
C PRO A 213 2.58 3.93 -3.04
N SER A 214 3.45 3.22 -2.30
CA SER A 214 3.10 2.38 -1.15
C SER A 214 3.06 3.12 0.19
N GLY A 215 3.39 4.42 0.21
CA GLY A 215 3.36 5.30 1.37
C GLY A 215 1.98 5.91 1.64
N SER A 216 1.79 6.46 2.83
CA SER A 216 0.55 7.17 3.16
C SER A 216 0.71 8.66 2.90
N ARG A 217 -0.15 9.23 2.06
CA ARG A 217 -0.17 10.67 1.79
C ARG A 217 -1.08 11.45 2.74
N ALA A 218 -1.65 10.80 3.76
CA ALA A 218 -2.66 11.36 4.64
C ALA A 218 -2.26 12.69 5.32
N LEU A 219 -1.01 12.80 5.77
CA LEU A 219 -0.46 14.01 6.40
C LEU A 219 0.08 15.00 5.36
N VAL A 220 0.87 14.52 4.39
CA VAL A 220 1.52 15.35 3.36
C VAL A 220 0.51 16.11 2.50
N ASP A 221 -0.64 15.50 2.23
CA ASP A 221 -1.74 16.07 1.43
C ASP A 221 -2.81 16.73 2.34
N ASN A 222 -2.56 16.84 3.65
CA ASN A 222 -3.46 17.44 4.64
C ASN A 222 -4.89 16.86 4.64
N LEU A 223 -5.00 15.56 4.40
CA LEU A 223 -6.27 14.83 4.31
C LEU A 223 -6.88 14.62 5.70
N ILE A 224 -5.99 14.42 6.69
CA ILE A 224 -6.32 14.29 8.10
C ILE A 224 -5.52 15.34 8.86
N PRO A 225 -6.18 16.29 9.56
CA PRO A 225 -5.47 17.24 10.39
C PRO A 225 -4.61 16.53 11.44
N LEU A 226 -3.40 17.04 11.69
CA LEU A 226 -2.39 16.38 12.53
C LEU A 226 -2.91 15.95 13.90
N ARG A 227 -3.73 16.79 14.55
CA ARG A 227 -4.35 16.46 15.85
C ARG A 227 -5.19 15.19 15.82
N TYR A 228 -5.98 14.99 14.77
CA TYR A 228 -6.84 13.81 14.62
C TYR A 228 -6.03 12.60 14.17
N TYR A 229 -4.98 12.82 13.39
CA TYR A 229 -4.05 11.77 13.02
C TYR A 229 -3.35 11.19 14.26
N MET A 230 -2.87 12.03 15.17
CA MET A 230 -2.22 11.58 16.41
C MET A 230 -3.19 10.89 17.37
N LEU A 231 -4.43 11.37 17.48
CA LEU A 231 -5.46 10.64 18.21
C LEU A 231 -5.70 9.26 17.58
N TYR A 232 -5.73 9.16 16.25
CA TYR A 232 -5.90 7.89 15.56
C TYR A 232 -4.73 6.93 15.79
N VAL A 233 -3.49 7.42 15.71
CA VAL A 233 -2.28 6.67 16.10
C VAL A 233 -2.43 6.12 17.51
N PHE A 234 -2.78 6.98 18.47
CA PHE A 234 -2.94 6.61 19.88
C PHE A 234 -3.99 5.52 20.07
N LEU A 235 -5.17 5.66 19.47
CA LEU A 235 -6.26 4.69 19.60
C LEU A 235 -5.91 3.33 18.98
N VAL A 236 -5.37 3.32 17.76
CA VAL A 236 -5.01 2.08 17.04
C VAL A 236 -3.87 1.36 17.76
N MET A 237 -2.82 2.09 18.13
CA MET A 237 -1.67 1.51 18.84
C MET A 237 -2.07 1.00 20.22
N SER A 238 -2.83 1.78 21.00
CA SER A 238 -3.27 1.37 22.34
C SER A 238 -4.17 0.13 22.29
N ALA A 239 -5.06 0.04 21.31
CA ALA A 239 -5.90 -1.16 21.12
C ALA A 239 -5.06 -2.39 20.78
N GLY A 240 -4.06 -2.25 19.90
CA GLY A 240 -3.12 -3.33 19.57
C GLY A 240 -2.28 -3.78 20.77
N ILE A 241 -1.74 -2.83 21.54
CA ILE A 241 -0.96 -3.10 22.75
C ILE A 241 -1.83 -3.79 23.81
N PHE A 242 -3.03 -3.28 24.05
CA PHE A 242 -3.96 -3.86 25.02
C PHE A 242 -4.28 -5.31 24.67
N LEU A 243 -4.66 -5.57 23.42
CA LEU A 243 -5.01 -6.93 22.99
C LEU A 243 -3.79 -7.86 22.97
N GLY A 244 -2.61 -7.35 22.56
CA GLY A 244 -1.36 -8.09 22.63
C GLY A 244 -0.96 -8.46 24.06
N ALA A 245 -1.03 -7.50 24.99
CA ALA A 245 -0.78 -7.72 26.41
C ALA A 245 -1.78 -8.72 27.02
N TYR A 246 -3.07 -8.61 26.66
CA TYR A 246 -4.09 -9.57 27.07
C TYR A 246 -3.77 -11.00 26.61
N LEU A 247 -3.35 -11.20 25.36
CA LEU A 247 -2.92 -12.50 24.86
C LEU A 247 -1.67 -13.02 25.57
N ILE A 248 -0.70 -12.15 25.87
CA ILE A 248 0.50 -12.52 26.64
C ILE A 248 0.13 -13.00 28.05
N LEU A 249 -0.81 -12.32 28.73
CA LEU A 249 -1.27 -12.71 30.07
C LEU A 249 -1.94 -14.09 30.05
N LEU A 250 -2.75 -14.37 29.03
CA LEU A 250 -3.39 -15.68 28.87
C LEU A 250 -2.43 -16.77 28.43
N TYR A 251 -1.39 -16.42 27.65
CA TYR A 251 -0.45 -17.36 27.05
C TYR A 251 1.00 -16.89 27.25
N PRO A 252 1.57 -16.99 28.47
CA PRO A 252 2.88 -16.43 28.78
C PRO A 252 4.04 -16.94 27.92
N LYS A 253 3.89 -18.09 27.26
CA LYS A 253 4.88 -18.64 26.31
C LYS A 253 5.19 -17.69 25.15
N VAL A 254 4.30 -16.76 24.81
CA VAL A 254 4.52 -15.76 23.75
C VAL A 254 5.04 -14.41 24.27
N LEU A 255 5.33 -14.29 25.58
CA LEU A 255 5.72 -13.02 26.23
C LEU A 255 6.88 -12.33 25.50
N ILE A 256 7.99 -13.04 25.28
CA ILE A 256 9.20 -12.45 24.66
C ILE A 256 8.88 -11.95 23.25
N ILE A 257 8.22 -12.78 22.45
CA ILE A 257 7.84 -12.47 21.07
C ILE A 257 6.89 -11.26 21.03
N GLY A 258 5.84 -11.28 21.85
CA GLY A 258 4.84 -10.21 21.89
C GLY A 258 5.41 -8.89 22.41
N ALA A 259 6.24 -8.93 23.46
CA ALA A 259 6.91 -7.75 24.00
C ALA A 259 7.87 -7.12 22.97
N LEU A 260 8.69 -7.93 22.29
CA LEU A 260 9.57 -7.45 21.22
C LEU A 260 8.76 -6.84 20.06
N GLY A 261 7.64 -7.44 19.68
CA GLY A 261 6.74 -6.89 18.66
C GLY A 261 6.18 -5.52 19.04
N ILE A 262 5.72 -5.35 20.29
CA ILE A 262 5.23 -4.05 20.81
C ILE A 262 6.35 -3.01 20.83
N VAL A 263 7.53 -3.37 21.37
CA VAL A 263 8.69 -2.46 21.41
C VAL A 263 9.08 -2.03 20.01
N ALA A 264 9.15 -2.96 19.06
CA ALA A 264 9.47 -2.62 17.69
C ALA A 264 8.40 -1.72 17.06
N ALA A 265 7.10 -2.00 17.25
CA ALA A 265 6.02 -1.17 16.72
C ALA A 265 6.11 0.30 17.20
N LEU A 266 6.56 0.53 18.43
CA LEU A 266 6.73 1.86 19.01
C LEU A 266 8.03 2.54 18.59
N THR A 267 9.13 1.78 18.50
CA THR A 267 10.48 2.35 18.36
C THR A 267 11.02 2.36 16.94
N TYR A 268 10.46 1.57 16.02
CA TYR A 268 11.03 1.33 14.69
C TYR A 268 11.34 2.63 13.92
N SER A 269 10.43 3.61 13.95
CA SER A 269 10.48 4.79 13.09
C SER A 269 10.95 6.07 13.79
N ILE A 270 11.30 6.01 15.08
CA ILE A 270 11.68 7.21 15.85
C ILE A 270 12.88 7.90 15.17
N PRO A 271 12.82 9.20 14.86
CA PRO A 271 13.92 9.89 14.20
C PRO A 271 15.22 9.80 15.01
N LYS A 272 16.33 9.51 14.34
CA LYS A 272 17.69 9.33 14.88
C LYS A 272 17.91 8.14 15.83
N TYR A 273 16.89 7.70 16.55
CA TYR A 273 17.00 6.66 17.59
C TYR A 273 16.28 5.36 17.26
N GLY A 274 15.41 5.37 16.25
CA GLY A 274 14.62 4.22 15.86
C GLY A 274 15.42 3.19 15.08
N LEU A 275 14.91 1.96 15.07
CA LEU A 275 15.57 0.82 14.42
C LEU A 275 15.89 1.09 12.94
N LYS A 276 14.97 1.76 12.21
CA LYS A 276 15.17 2.22 10.82
C LYS A 276 16.42 3.12 10.67
N TRP A 277 16.66 4.00 11.64
CA TRP A 277 17.73 5.01 11.60
C TRP A 277 19.09 4.46 12.02
N LEU A 278 19.11 3.35 12.75
CA LEU A 278 20.31 2.73 13.33
C LEU A 278 20.80 1.49 12.55
N ALA A 279 20.38 1.33 11.28
CA ALA A 279 20.64 0.14 10.47
C ALA A 279 20.15 -1.19 11.08
N LEU A 280 19.20 -1.12 12.02
CA LEU A 280 18.55 -2.29 12.62
C LEU A 280 17.19 -2.59 11.98
N GLY A 281 16.76 -1.81 10.99
CA GLY A 281 15.46 -1.95 10.33
C GLY A 281 15.24 -3.33 9.72
N ASP A 282 16.18 -3.78 8.90
CA ASP A 282 16.14 -5.10 8.25
C ASP A 282 16.12 -6.24 9.28
N LEU A 283 16.95 -6.15 10.33
CA LEU A 283 16.96 -7.14 11.42
C LEU A 283 15.62 -7.15 12.16
N ALA A 284 15.05 -5.99 12.45
CA ALA A 284 13.76 -5.87 13.12
C ALA A 284 12.64 -6.49 12.26
N VAL A 285 12.60 -6.18 10.96
CA VAL A 285 11.61 -6.75 10.05
C VAL A 285 11.79 -8.26 9.92
N PHE A 286 13.02 -8.76 9.80
CA PHE A 286 13.32 -10.19 9.81
C PHE A 286 12.76 -10.87 11.07
N LEU A 287 13.10 -10.34 12.25
CA LEU A 287 12.71 -10.94 13.52
C LEU A 287 11.20 -10.90 13.75
N ILE A 288 10.52 -9.82 13.35
CA ILE A 288 9.08 -9.66 13.55
C ILE A 288 8.31 -10.53 12.57
N TRP A 289 8.54 -10.41 11.26
CA TRP A 289 7.75 -11.14 10.26
C TRP A 289 8.12 -12.61 10.16
N GLY A 290 9.40 -12.96 10.39
CA GLY A 290 9.81 -14.34 10.46
C GLY A 290 9.44 -14.97 11.81
N PRO A 291 10.39 -15.13 12.75
CA PRO A 291 10.13 -15.77 14.03
C PRO A 291 8.95 -15.18 14.81
N GLY A 292 8.81 -13.85 14.85
CA GLY A 292 7.86 -13.18 15.72
C GLY A 292 6.40 -13.56 15.42
N ILE A 293 5.93 -13.27 14.20
CA ILE A 293 4.53 -13.49 13.84
C ILE A 293 4.26 -14.99 13.62
N VAL A 294 5.14 -15.69 12.89
CA VAL A 294 4.93 -17.11 12.53
C VAL A 294 5.01 -18.00 13.77
N LEU A 295 6.09 -17.91 14.55
CA LEU A 295 6.22 -18.73 15.77
C LEU A 295 5.30 -18.23 16.88
N GLY A 296 5.05 -16.92 16.98
CA GLY A 296 4.07 -16.38 17.92
C GLY A 296 2.69 -17.00 17.72
N SER A 297 2.20 -17.05 16.47
CA SER A 297 0.93 -17.69 16.14
C SER A 297 0.96 -19.21 16.41
N TYR A 298 2.03 -19.89 15.99
CA TYR A 298 2.23 -21.33 16.23
C TYR A 298 2.18 -21.70 17.72
N ILE A 299 2.94 -20.98 18.56
CA ILE A 299 3.01 -21.21 20.00
C ILE A 299 1.67 -20.89 20.66
N LEU A 300 1.01 -19.81 20.24
CA LEU A 300 -0.30 -19.41 20.76
C LEU A 300 -1.34 -20.52 20.54
N GLN A 301 -1.32 -21.15 19.36
CA GLN A 301 -2.20 -22.28 19.07
C GLN A 301 -1.90 -23.52 19.91
N GLY A 302 -0.66 -23.69 20.38
CA GLY A 302 -0.22 -24.80 21.25
C GLY A 302 0.97 -25.57 20.69
N GLY A 303 1.60 -25.06 19.63
CA GLY A 303 2.82 -25.62 19.07
C GLY A 303 4.00 -25.60 20.04
N SER A 304 4.90 -26.59 19.88
CA SER A 304 6.14 -26.70 20.66
C SER A 304 7.35 -26.50 19.75
N LEU A 305 8.35 -25.76 20.21
CA LEU A 305 9.61 -25.56 19.49
C LEU A 305 10.60 -26.74 19.64
N THR A 306 10.13 -27.90 20.11
CA THR A 306 10.95 -29.12 20.17
C THR A 306 11.35 -29.61 18.78
N SER A 307 10.48 -29.45 17.78
CA SER A 307 10.86 -29.65 16.37
C SER A 307 11.41 -28.34 15.80
N PRO A 308 12.57 -28.37 15.12
CA PRO A 308 13.15 -27.17 14.53
C PRO A 308 12.48 -26.77 13.20
N GLY A 309 11.60 -27.60 12.63
CA GLY A 309 10.91 -27.33 11.36
C GLY A 309 10.23 -25.95 11.31
N PRO A 310 9.30 -25.62 12.24
CA PRO A 310 8.66 -24.30 12.30
C PRO A 310 9.65 -23.13 12.42
N VAL A 311 10.78 -23.32 13.12
CA VAL A 311 11.82 -22.29 13.26
C VAL A 311 12.47 -21.99 11.91
N PHE A 312 12.92 -23.01 11.19
CA PHE A 312 13.51 -22.83 9.86
C PHE A 312 12.52 -22.25 8.85
N LEU A 313 11.25 -22.66 8.92
CA LEU A 313 10.19 -22.04 8.11
C LEU A 313 10.10 -20.54 8.41
N SER A 314 10.02 -20.16 9.68
CA SER A 314 9.91 -18.75 10.09
C SER A 314 11.12 -17.92 9.61
N ILE A 315 12.33 -18.49 9.61
CA ILE A 315 13.52 -17.84 9.06
C ILE A 315 13.35 -17.60 7.56
N GLY A 316 12.95 -18.63 6.80
CA GLY A 316 12.75 -18.53 5.36
C GLY A 316 11.76 -17.41 4.99
N LEU A 317 10.62 -17.34 5.68
CA LEU A 317 9.61 -16.31 5.44
C LEU A 317 10.09 -14.91 5.83
N GLY A 318 10.78 -14.79 6.97
CA GLY A 318 11.39 -13.54 7.42
C GLY A 318 12.41 -12.98 6.42
N LEU A 319 13.21 -13.85 5.79
CA LEU A 319 14.19 -13.44 4.77
C LEU A 319 13.52 -12.81 3.55
N ILE A 320 12.39 -13.34 3.08
CA ILE A 320 11.70 -12.78 1.91
C ILE A 320 11.10 -11.41 2.25
N VAL A 321 10.47 -11.25 3.42
CA VAL A 321 9.95 -9.94 3.86
C VAL A 321 11.09 -8.93 4.00
N THR A 322 12.23 -9.37 4.52
CA THR A 322 13.43 -8.52 4.62
C THR A 322 13.94 -8.12 3.23
N ALA A 323 13.85 -9.00 2.23
CA ALA A 323 14.21 -8.65 0.84
C ALA A 323 13.34 -7.53 0.27
N VAL A 324 12.04 -7.49 0.62
CA VAL A 324 11.14 -6.39 0.24
C VAL A 324 11.60 -5.07 0.86
N LEU A 325 11.88 -5.05 2.17
CA LEU A 325 12.38 -3.84 2.83
C LEU A 325 13.75 -3.42 2.30
N HIS A 326 14.69 -4.37 2.19
CA HIS A 326 16.06 -4.07 1.77
C HIS A 326 16.11 -3.56 0.34
N SER A 327 15.29 -4.09 -0.59
CA SER A 327 15.21 -3.53 -1.95
C SER A 327 14.69 -2.09 -1.98
N ASN A 328 13.80 -1.71 -1.05
CA ASN A 328 13.36 -0.33 -0.87
C ASN A 328 14.53 0.55 -0.35
N ASN A 329 15.18 0.13 0.74
CA ASN A 329 16.35 0.81 1.31
C ASN A 329 17.51 0.93 0.30
N TRP A 330 17.69 -0.07 -0.56
CA TRP A 330 18.72 -0.11 -1.60
C TRP A 330 18.47 0.90 -2.72
N ARG A 331 17.23 1.03 -3.19
CA ARG A 331 16.84 2.07 -4.14
C ARG A 331 17.10 3.47 -3.54
N ASP A 332 16.77 3.63 -2.26
CA ASP A 332 16.67 4.94 -1.62
C ASP A 332 17.95 5.34 -0.85
N ILE A 333 19.07 4.62 -1.02
CA ILE A 333 20.36 4.92 -0.33
C ILE A 333 20.71 6.41 -0.34
N LYS A 334 20.65 7.05 -1.51
CA LYS A 334 21.04 8.46 -1.67
C LYS A 334 20.05 9.41 -0.99
N SER A 335 18.75 9.20 -1.19
CA SER A 335 17.70 10.05 -0.61
C SER A 335 17.68 9.93 0.92
N ASP A 336 17.77 8.71 1.45
CA ASP A 336 17.75 8.43 2.88
C ASP A 336 18.99 8.99 3.58
N ALA A 337 20.16 8.81 2.98
CA ALA A 337 21.40 9.38 3.49
C ALA A 337 21.35 10.91 3.59
N SER A 338 20.70 11.58 2.62
CA SER A 338 20.54 13.04 2.64
C SER A 338 19.68 13.54 3.82
N GLN A 339 18.85 12.67 4.39
CA GLN A 339 18.02 12.94 5.56
C GLN A 339 18.63 12.42 6.87
N GLY A 340 19.84 11.86 6.83
CA GLY A 340 20.55 11.31 7.98
C GLY A 340 20.12 9.89 8.39
N VAL A 341 19.32 9.21 7.58
CA VAL A 341 18.94 7.81 7.80
C VAL A 341 20.10 6.91 7.37
N LYS A 342 20.54 6.02 8.27
CA LYS A 342 21.61 5.05 7.99
C LYS A 342 21.01 3.64 7.99
N THR A 343 20.71 3.10 6.81
CA THR A 343 20.19 1.74 6.63
C THR A 343 21.33 0.73 6.45
N ILE A 344 21.04 -0.58 6.46
CA ILE A 344 22.04 -1.59 6.05
C ILE A 344 22.52 -1.31 4.62
N ALA A 345 21.59 -0.96 3.72
CA ALA A 345 21.92 -0.64 2.34
C ALA A 345 22.91 0.53 2.20
N TYR A 346 22.81 1.55 3.08
CA TYR A 346 23.77 2.65 3.14
C TYR A 346 25.20 2.14 3.39
N PHE A 347 25.39 1.22 4.34
CA PHE A 347 26.71 0.68 4.67
C PHE A 347 27.24 -0.30 3.61
N LEU A 348 26.36 -1.11 3.03
CA LEU A 348 26.74 -2.09 2.01
C LEU A 348 27.01 -1.46 0.62
N GLY A 349 26.50 -0.26 0.37
CA GLY A 349 26.55 0.39 -0.94
C GLY A 349 25.82 -0.41 -2.01
N GLN A 350 26.02 -0.05 -3.29
CA GLN A 350 25.26 -0.63 -4.40
C GLN A 350 25.52 -2.15 -4.59
N LYS A 351 26.80 -2.54 -4.69
CA LYS A 351 27.18 -3.95 -4.93
C LYS A 351 26.89 -4.84 -3.72
N GLY A 352 27.18 -4.38 -2.50
CA GLY A 352 26.89 -5.14 -1.29
C GLY A 352 25.37 -5.32 -1.09
N SER A 353 24.58 -4.28 -1.36
CA SER A 353 23.13 -4.36 -1.28
C SER A 353 22.54 -5.34 -2.29
N MET A 354 23.09 -5.40 -3.50
CA MET A 354 22.72 -6.42 -4.48
C MET A 354 22.99 -7.84 -3.97
N ILE A 355 24.20 -8.10 -3.47
CA ILE A 355 24.57 -9.43 -2.96
C ILE A 355 23.68 -9.82 -1.78
N TYR A 356 23.46 -8.90 -0.84
CA TYR A 356 22.60 -9.13 0.31
C TYR A 356 21.15 -9.40 -0.12
N TYR A 357 20.60 -8.62 -1.05
CA TYR A 357 19.27 -8.86 -1.62
C TYR A 357 19.14 -10.26 -2.23
N LEU A 358 20.10 -10.69 -3.04
CA LEU A 358 20.11 -12.02 -3.64
C LEU A 358 20.22 -13.12 -2.58
N ALA A 359 21.05 -12.92 -1.55
CA ALA A 359 21.17 -13.87 -0.45
C ALA A 359 19.83 -14.03 0.30
N LEU A 360 19.13 -12.93 0.61
CA LEU A 360 17.80 -12.97 1.25
C LEU A 360 16.79 -13.78 0.43
N ILE A 361 16.75 -13.59 -0.90
CA ILE A 361 15.82 -14.30 -1.78
C ILE A 361 16.17 -15.79 -1.91
N TRP A 362 17.43 -16.16 -2.07
CA TRP A 362 17.78 -17.55 -2.33
C TRP A 362 17.89 -18.38 -1.07
N PHE A 363 18.36 -17.80 0.04
CA PHE A 363 18.39 -18.50 1.32
C PHE A 363 16.99 -18.75 1.88
N SER A 364 15.98 -17.95 1.53
CA SER A 364 14.60 -18.25 1.94
C SER A 364 14.14 -19.63 1.46
N PHE A 365 14.38 -19.97 0.19
CA PHE A 365 14.07 -21.29 -0.36
C PHE A 365 14.86 -22.39 0.35
N ILE A 366 16.14 -22.17 0.64
CA ILE A 366 16.96 -23.13 1.39
C ILE A 366 16.36 -23.41 2.76
N PHE A 367 16.00 -22.37 3.52
CA PHE A 367 15.43 -22.50 4.85
C PHE A 367 14.03 -23.16 4.84
N ILE A 368 13.21 -22.88 3.81
CA ILE A 368 11.93 -23.59 3.62
C ILE A 368 12.17 -25.06 3.26
N GLY A 369 13.17 -25.38 2.44
CA GLY A 369 13.55 -26.77 2.17
C GLY A 369 14.03 -27.50 3.43
N ILE A 370 14.86 -26.85 4.24
CA ILE A 370 15.33 -27.39 5.53
C ILE A 370 14.16 -27.63 6.49
N SER A 371 13.16 -26.74 6.53
CA SER A 371 12.01 -26.93 7.42
C SER A 371 11.27 -28.23 7.14
N VAL A 372 11.13 -28.61 5.88
CA VAL A 372 10.49 -29.85 5.43
C VAL A 372 11.31 -31.09 5.82
N ILE A 373 12.63 -31.00 5.79
CA ILE A 373 13.52 -32.10 6.22
C ILE A 373 13.28 -32.42 7.71
N TYR A 374 13.09 -31.39 8.54
CA TYR A 374 12.88 -31.55 9.98
C TYR A 374 11.42 -31.76 10.39
N ASP A 375 10.46 -31.47 9.50
CA ASP A 375 9.04 -31.71 9.73
C ASP A 375 8.32 -31.99 8.41
N ALA A 376 8.11 -33.29 8.12
CA ALA A 376 7.48 -33.74 6.88
C ALA A 376 6.05 -33.22 6.68
N ARG A 377 5.35 -32.77 7.75
CA ARG A 377 4.03 -32.13 7.65
C ARG A 377 4.09 -30.81 6.90
N LEU A 378 5.27 -30.20 6.81
CA LEU A 378 5.52 -28.97 6.06
C LEU A 378 5.75 -29.21 4.56
N LEU A 379 5.75 -30.46 4.08
CA LEU A 379 5.93 -30.80 2.67
C LEU A 379 5.07 -29.97 1.69
N PRO A 380 3.79 -29.67 1.98
CA PRO A 380 2.97 -28.83 1.09
C PRO A 380 3.55 -27.43 0.86
N LEU A 381 4.37 -26.91 1.77
CA LEU A 381 5.00 -25.61 1.64
C LEU A 381 6.03 -25.54 0.51
N LEU A 382 6.49 -26.69 -0.01
CA LEU A 382 7.27 -26.73 -1.25
C LEU A 382 6.48 -26.26 -2.48
N GLY A 383 5.15 -26.18 -2.42
CA GLY A 383 4.34 -25.53 -3.45
C GLY A 383 4.75 -24.07 -3.70
N SER A 384 5.31 -23.40 -2.69
CA SER A 384 5.90 -22.06 -2.83
C SER A 384 7.09 -22.01 -3.79
N PHE A 385 7.77 -23.13 -4.06
CA PHE A 385 8.90 -23.21 -5.00
C PHE A 385 8.46 -23.02 -6.46
N LEU A 386 7.16 -23.08 -6.76
CA LEU A 386 6.61 -22.64 -8.04
C LEU A 386 6.89 -21.15 -8.33
N THR A 387 7.28 -20.37 -7.31
CA THR A 387 7.72 -18.98 -7.48
C THR A 387 9.19 -18.81 -7.92
N ILE A 388 9.98 -19.89 -8.03
CA ILE A 388 11.40 -19.84 -8.47
C ILE A 388 11.59 -19.10 -9.80
N PRO A 389 10.79 -19.30 -10.86
CA PRO A 389 10.92 -18.52 -12.10
C PRO A 389 10.84 -17.01 -11.89
N TRP A 390 10.02 -16.56 -10.92
CA TRP A 390 9.92 -15.16 -10.54
C TRP A 390 11.15 -14.69 -9.75
N ALA A 391 11.69 -15.53 -8.85
CA ALA A 391 12.96 -15.24 -8.16
C ALA A 391 14.13 -15.09 -9.14
N ILE A 392 14.19 -15.91 -10.20
CA ILE A 392 15.17 -15.78 -11.30
C ILE A 392 14.96 -14.44 -12.03
N LYS A 393 13.71 -14.06 -12.32
CA LYS A 393 13.38 -12.76 -12.93
C LYS A 393 13.86 -11.59 -12.06
N LEU A 394 13.62 -11.64 -10.74
CA LEU A 394 14.11 -10.62 -9.80
C LEU A 394 15.64 -10.58 -9.75
N THR A 395 16.30 -11.74 -9.80
CA THR A 395 17.76 -11.83 -9.86
C THR A 395 18.30 -11.13 -11.10
N LYS A 396 17.71 -11.38 -12.28
CA LYS A 396 18.11 -10.71 -13.54
C LYS A 396 17.92 -9.19 -13.47
N ILE A 397 16.81 -8.71 -12.89
CA ILE A 397 16.56 -7.27 -12.70
C ILE A 397 17.56 -6.66 -11.73
N ALA A 398 17.89 -7.36 -10.64
CA ALA A 398 18.83 -6.86 -9.62
C ALA A 398 20.27 -6.76 -10.15
N LEU A 399 20.69 -7.69 -11.01
CA LEU A 399 22.03 -7.72 -11.61
C LEU A 399 22.22 -6.68 -12.72
N ASP A 400 21.15 -6.26 -13.39
CA ASP A 400 21.21 -5.31 -14.50
C ASP A 400 20.99 -3.86 -14.02
N GLU A 401 22.08 -3.12 -13.88
CA GLU A 401 22.01 -1.75 -13.37
C GLU A 401 21.28 -0.77 -14.28
N LYS A 402 21.21 -1.07 -15.59
CA LYS A 402 20.55 -0.22 -16.58
C LYS A 402 19.06 -0.50 -16.69
N ASN A 403 18.57 -1.53 -16.00
CA ASN A 403 17.18 -1.91 -16.05
C ASN A 403 16.30 -0.91 -15.29
N TRP A 404 15.43 -0.20 -16.00
CA TRP A 404 14.49 0.75 -15.37
C TRP A 404 13.60 0.08 -14.31
N LYS A 405 13.31 -1.23 -14.44
CA LYS A 405 12.51 -1.98 -13.46
C LYS A 405 13.19 -2.08 -12.10
N ARG A 406 14.50 -1.83 -12.01
CA ARG A 406 15.23 -1.77 -10.74
C ARG A 406 14.68 -0.65 -9.83
N MET A 407 14.12 0.42 -10.41
CA MET A 407 13.47 1.51 -9.66
C MET A 407 12.20 1.05 -8.93
N ILE A 408 11.58 -0.05 -9.36
CA ILE A 408 10.36 -0.62 -8.77
C ILE A 408 10.60 -2.02 -8.21
N LEU A 409 11.87 -2.37 -7.93
CA LEU A 409 12.24 -3.72 -7.49
C LEU A 409 11.51 -4.10 -6.20
N ASP A 410 11.39 -3.19 -5.23
CA ASP A 410 10.64 -3.36 -3.99
C ASP A 410 9.17 -3.77 -4.23
N ALA A 411 8.50 -3.10 -5.16
CA ALA A 411 7.13 -3.44 -5.54
C ALA A 411 7.04 -4.83 -6.21
N LEU A 412 8.00 -5.18 -7.06
CA LEU A 412 8.05 -6.50 -7.71
C LEU A 412 8.38 -7.62 -6.72
N THR A 413 9.22 -7.35 -5.73
CA THR A 413 9.55 -8.27 -4.64
C THR A 413 8.38 -8.44 -3.69
N ALA A 414 7.62 -7.38 -3.40
CA ALA A 414 6.38 -7.48 -2.63
C ALA A 414 5.34 -8.37 -3.34
N GLN A 415 5.17 -8.23 -4.65
CA GLN A 415 4.29 -9.12 -5.44
C GLN A 415 4.76 -10.58 -5.41
N PHE A 416 6.07 -10.80 -5.55
CA PHE A 416 6.68 -12.12 -5.41
C PHE A 416 6.38 -12.72 -4.03
N GLN A 417 6.57 -11.95 -2.96
CA GLN A 417 6.31 -12.40 -1.59
C GLN A 417 4.83 -12.76 -1.38
N SER A 418 3.90 -11.92 -1.86
CA SER A 418 2.47 -12.24 -1.79
C SER A 418 2.14 -13.54 -2.51
N LEU A 419 2.67 -13.75 -3.72
CA LEU A 419 2.45 -14.98 -4.48
C LEU A 419 3.04 -16.20 -3.76
N HIS A 420 4.25 -16.06 -3.21
CA HIS A 420 4.92 -17.10 -2.43
C HIS A 420 4.06 -17.54 -1.23
N MET A 421 3.51 -16.57 -0.49
CA MET A 421 2.59 -16.83 0.62
C MET A 421 1.27 -17.49 0.18
N TYR A 422 0.68 -17.03 -0.93
CA TYR A 422 -0.56 -17.64 -1.42
C TYR A 422 -0.37 -19.10 -1.83
N PHE A 423 0.75 -19.44 -2.47
CA PHE A 423 1.07 -20.85 -2.74
C PHE A 423 1.28 -21.64 -1.44
N SER A 424 2.05 -21.13 -0.47
CA SER A 424 2.20 -21.80 0.83
C SER A 424 0.84 -22.10 1.49
N LEU A 425 -0.07 -21.13 1.52
CA LEU A 425 -1.40 -21.31 2.11
C LEU A 425 -2.29 -22.27 1.32
N ILE A 426 -2.37 -22.12 -0.01
CA ILE A 426 -3.22 -22.96 -0.86
C ILE A 426 -2.80 -24.43 -0.76
N PHE A 427 -1.50 -24.73 -0.86
CA PHE A 427 -1.02 -26.10 -0.78
C PHE A 427 -1.18 -26.68 0.62
N LEU A 428 -0.92 -25.90 1.67
CA LEU A 428 -1.12 -26.36 3.04
C LEU A 428 -2.60 -26.63 3.36
N ILE A 429 -3.50 -25.73 2.98
CA ILE A 429 -4.94 -25.90 3.17
C ILE A 429 -5.44 -27.11 2.38
N GLY A 430 -5.02 -27.24 1.11
CA GLY A 430 -5.37 -28.38 0.27
C GLY A 430 -4.93 -29.71 0.88
N TYR A 431 -3.71 -29.75 1.43
CA TYR A 431 -3.21 -30.93 2.15
C TYR A 431 -4.02 -31.26 3.40
N ILE A 432 -4.34 -30.26 4.23
CA ILE A 432 -5.16 -30.45 5.44
C ILE A 432 -6.55 -30.98 5.08
N ILE A 433 -7.19 -30.43 4.04
CA ILE A 433 -8.49 -30.90 3.55
C ILE A 433 -8.39 -32.34 3.05
N ALA A 434 -7.36 -32.66 2.27
CA ALA A 434 -7.16 -34.02 1.77
C ALA A 434 -6.97 -35.04 2.89
N LEU A 435 -6.18 -34.71 3.92
CA LEU A 435 -6.06 -35.56 5.11
C LEU A 435 -7.41 -35.75 5.80
N HIS A 436 -8.19 -34.68 5.97
CA HIS A 436 -9.50 -34.79 6.60
C HIS A 436 -10.44 -35.72 5.82
N LEU A 437 -10.49 -35.61 4.49
CA LEU A 437 -11.33 -36.45 3.62
C LEU A 437 -10.88 -37.92 3.52
N ILE A 438 -9.61 -38.21 3.80
CA ILE A 438 -9.07 -39.58 3.76
C ILE A 438 -9.30 -40.31 5.09
N PHE A 439 -9.22 -39.57 6.21
CA PHE A 439 -9.24 -40.15 7.56
C PHE A 439 -10.58 -39.94 8.31
N HIS A 440 -11.54 -39.22 7.73
CA HIS A 440 -12.92 -39.08 8.18
C HIS A 440 -13.88 -39.22 7.00
#